data_AF-A0A969B263-F1
#
_entry.id   AF-A0A969B263-F1
#
_cell.length_a   1.000
_cell.length_b   1.000
_cell.length_c   1.000
_cell.angle_alpha   90.00
_cell.angle_beta   90.00
_cell.angle_gamma   90.00
#
_symmetry.space_group_name_H-M   'P 1'
#
loop_
_entity.id
_entity.type
_entity.pdbx_description
1 polymer ?
#
loop_
_entity_poly.entity_id
_entity_poly.type
_entity_poly.pdbx_seq_one_letter_code
_entity_poly.pdbx_strand_id
1 'polypeptide(L)'
;MLNSLLAKQSRYDAEIVDYLKSNEINYFDMNLVHVEDYKSFNLSVEDYYKRYFIGHYNPSGNHFFAYSIKPKIVEWLNPKPITYRKQDKEMTNFKGYLEKLENE
;
A
#
# COMPACT_ATOMS: atom_id res chain seq x y z
N MET A 1 12.61 -10.21 3.51
CA MET A 1 11.49 -9.25 3.51
C MET A 1 10.79 -9.24 4.87
N LEU A 2 9.79 -10.11 5.14
CA LEU A 2 9.16 -10.19 6.47
C LEU A 2 10.12 -10.64 7.58
N ASN A 3 10.93 -11.67 7.32
CA ASN A 3 11.91 -12.19 8.29
C ASN A 3 12.87 -11.11 8.82
N SER A 4 13.43 -10.27 7.95
CA SER A 4 14.35 -9.20 8.35
C SER A 4 13.67 -8.17 9.25
N LEU A 5 12.40 -7.83 8.97
CA LEU A 5 11.64 -6.89 9.79
C LEU A 5 11.24 -7.49 11.15
N LEU A 6 10.83 -8.76 11.19
CA LEU A 6 10.52 -9.46 12.43
C LEU A 6 11.77 -9.64 13.31
N ALA A 7 12.91 -9.93 12.71
CA ALA A 7 14.20 -10.07 13.39
C ALA A 7 14.83 -8.72 13.78
N LYS A 8 14.19 -7.58 13.49
CA LYS A 8 14.73 -6.22 13.68
C LYS A 8 16.09 -6.00 13.02
N GLN A 9 16.32 -6.68 11.90
CA GLN A 9 17.50 -6.50 11.07
C GLN A 9 17.24 -5.41 10.03
N SER A 10 18.32 -4.94 9.38
CA SER A 10 18.18 -4.01 8.26
C SER A 10 17.33 -4.63 7.16
N ARG A 11 16.31 -3.88 6.73
CA ARG A 11 15.43 -4.28 5.63
C ARG A 11 16.14 -4.05 4.29
N TYR A 12 15.85 -4.89 3.31
CA TYR A 12 16.49 -4.83 1.99
C TYR A 12 16.22 -3.52 1.23
N ASP A 13 15.11 -2.87 1.54
CA ASP A 13 14.61 -1.62 0.98
C ASP A 13 14.82 -0.43 1.93
N ALA A 14 15.78 -0.52 2.87
CA ALA A 14 16.03 0.50 3.89
C ALA A 14 16.35 1.86 3.25
N GLU A 15 17.26 1.87 2.27
CA GLU A 15 17.67 3.10 1.57
C GLU A 15 16.48 3.83 0.93
N ILE A 16 15.57 3.10 0.29
CA ILE A 16 14.37 3.67 -0.34
C ILE A 16 13.44 4.25 0.72
N VAL A 17 13.18 3.50 1.80
CA VAL A 17 12.28 3.95 2.86
C VAL A 17 12.86 5.15 3.61
N ASP A 18 14.17 5.16 3.86
CA ASP A 18 14.85 6.25 4.53
C ASP A 18 14.83 7.51 3.67
N TYR A 19 15.04 7.38 2.35
CA TYR A 19 14.88 8.49 1.41
C TYR A 19 13.46 9.05 1.40
N LEU A 20 12.43 8.20 1.35
CA LEU A 20 11.03 8.65 1.36
C LEU A 20 10.70 9.41 2.65
N LYS A 21 11.19 8.91 3.80
CA LYS A 21 11.02 9.57 5.09
C LYS A 21 11.77 10.90 5.17
N SER A 22 13.04 10.94 4.75
CA SER A 22 13.86 12.15 4.84
C SER A 22 13.34 13.29 3.96
N ASN A 23 12.62 12.96 2.90
CA ASN A 23 12.02 13.92 1.97
C ASN A 23 10.52 14.16 2.23
N GLU A 24 9.97 13.64 3.33
CA GLU A 24 8.55 13.79 3.69
C GLU A 24 7.57 13.35 2.58
N ILE A 25 7.97 12.38 1.77
CA ILE A 25 7.16 11.85 0.67
C ILE A 25 6.16 10.85 1.25
N ASN A 26 4.88 11.00 0.89
CA ASN A 26 3.85 10.04 1.25
C ASN A 26 4.12 8.66 0.62
N TYR A 27 4.15 7.61 1.43
CA TYR A 27 4.33 6.23 0.95
C TYR A 27 3.48 5.23 1.71
N PHE A 28 3.28 4.06 1.11
CA PHE A 28 2.58 2.92 1.69
C PHE A 28 3.54 1.73 1.76
N ASP A 29 3.70 1.16 2.96
CA ASP A 29 4.63 0.06 3.19
C ASP A 29 3.92 -1.26 3.45
N MET A 30 3.83 -2.05 2.38
CA MET A 30 3.16 -3.35 2.45
C MET A 30 3.91 -4.36 3.34
N ASN A 31 5.21 -4.15 3.57
CA ASN A 31 5.97 -5.01 4.47
C ASN A 31 5.47 -4.91 5.90
N LEU A 32 5.22 -3.68 6.37
CA LEU A 32 4.72 -3.41 7.72
C LEU A 32 3.30 -3.94 7.90
N VAL A 33 2.49 -3.90 6.84
CA VAL A 33 1.15 -4.50 6.84
C VAL A 33 1.24 -6.01 7.06
N HIS A 34 2.15 -6.71 6.35
CA HIS A 34 2.38 -8.13 6.57
C HIS A 34 2.97 -8.44 7.95
N VAL A 35 3.84 -7.58 8.50
CA VAL A 35 4.36 -7.72 9.88
C VAL A 35 3.21 -7.70 10.89
N GLU A 36 2.26 -6.78 10.73
CA GLU A 36 1.13 -6.67 11.64
C GLU A 36 0.17 -7.85 11.51
N ASP A 37 -0.22 -8.20 10.27
CA ASP A 37 -1.12 -9.33 10.01
C ASP A 37 -0.53 -10.65 10.51
N TYR A 38 0.78 -10.87 10.33
CA TYR A 38 1.49 -12.07 10.79
C TYR A 38 1.36 -12.33 12.30
N LYS A 39 1.20 -11.29 13.14
CA LYS A 39 1.02 -11.45 14.60
C LYS A 39 -0.23 -12.27 14.95
N SER A 40 -1.20 -12.34 14.04
CA SER A 40 -2.43 -13.12 14.22
C SER A 40 -2.28 -14.60 13.84
N PHE A 41 -1.08 -15.03 13.43
CA PHE A 41 -0.82 -16.39 12.94
C PHE A 41 0.25 -17.09 13.77
N ASN A 42 0.02 -18.37 14.05
CA ASN A 42 1.02 -19.28 14.62
C ASN A 42 1.57 -20.18 13.50
N LEU A 43 2.13 -19.58 12.46
CA LEU A 43 2.69 -20.25 11.28
C LEU A 43 4.18 -19.94 11.17
N SER A 44 4.90 -20.70 10.36
CA SER A 44 6.19 -20.22 9.85
C SER A 44 5.97 -19.02 8.92
N VAL A 45 6.98 -18.16 8.76
CA VAL A 45 6.92 -17.05 7.80
C VAL A 45 6.69 -17.53 6.37
N GLU A 46 7.27 -18.68 6.01
CA GLU A 46 7.07 -19.28 4.69
C GLU A 46 5.62 -19.70 4.46
N ASP A 47 5.01 -20.38 5.43
CA ASP A 47 3.62 -20.85 5.31
C ASP A 47 2.62 -19.70 5.39
N TYR A 48 2.94 -18.64 6.15
CA TYR A 48 2.21 -17.39 6.07
C TYR A 48 2.24 -16.80 4.66
N TYR A 49 3.42 -16.75 4.03
CA TYR A 49 3.56 -16.20 2.67
C TYR A 49 2.82 -17.02 1.61
N LYS A 50 2.76 -18.35 1.72
CA LYS A 50 2.00 -19.21 0.79
C LYS A 50 0.51 -18.85 0.70
N ARG A 51 -0.05 -18.21 1.72
CA ARG A 51 -1.44 -17.72 1.70
C ARG A 51 -1.66 -16.59 0.70
N TYR A 52 -0.63 -15.79 0.43
CA TYR A 52 -0.74 -14.60 -0.40
C TYR A 52 0.09 -14.67 -1.69
N PHE A 53 1.08 -15.57 -1.82
CA PHE A 53 2.04 -15.57 -2.93
C PHE A 53 2.20 -16.92 -3.62
N ILE A 54 2.32 -16.88 -4.95
CA ILE A 54 2.64 -18.00 -5.84
C ILE A 54 3.81 -17.66 -6.79
N GLY A 55 4.73 -16.79 -6.34
CA GLY A 55 5.76 -16.11 -7.14
C GLY A 55 5.41 -14.64 -7.45
N HIS A 56 4.13 -14.30 -7.31
CA HIS A 56 3.55 -12.96 -7.25
C HIS A 56 2.30 -13.06 -6.36
N TYR A 57 1.63 -11.95 -6.06
CA TYR A 57 0.38 -12.02 -5.29
C TYR A 57 -0.66 -12.89 -6.00
N ASN A 58 -1.18 -13.89 -5.29
CA ASN A 58 -2.36 -14.64 -5.68
C ASN A 58 -3.63 -13.76 -5.50
N PRO A 59 -4.83 -14.24 -5.86
CA PRO A 59 -6.06 -13.45 -5.70
C PRO A 59 -6.30 -12.93 -4.27
N SER A 60 -6.03 -13.73 -3.25
CA SER A 60 -6.13 -13.32 -1.84
C SER A 60 -5.09 -12.26 -1.47
N GLY A 61 -3.86 -12.38 -1.98
CA GLY A 61 -2.80 -11.38 -1.83
C GLY A 61 -3.14 -10.05 -2.48
N ASN A 62 -3.68 -10.07 -3.70
CA ASN A 62 -4.13 -8.85 -4.40
C ASN A 62 -5.29 -8.18 -3.65
N HIS A 63 -6.25 -8.97 -3.17
CA HIS A 63 -7.33 -8.44 -2.34
C HIS A 63 -6.79 -7.81 -1.06
N PHE A 64 -5.88 -8.50 -0.36
CA PHE A 64 -5.27 -8.01 0.87
C PHE A 64 -4.49 -6.70 0.65
N PHE A 65 -3.70 -6.61 -0.43
CA PHE A 65 -3.00 -5.39 -0.81
C PHE A 65 -3.99 -4.23 -1.07
N ALA A 66 -4.98 -4.45 -1.93
CA ALA A 66 -5.96 -3.43 -2.32
C ALA A 66 -6.76 -2.92 -1.11
N TYR A 67 -7.16 -3.83 -0.20
CA TYR A 67 -7.86 -3.46 1.02
C TYR A 67 -6.97 -2.65 1.97
N SER A 68 -5.68 -3.01 2.06
CA SER A 68 -4.72 -2.38 2.98
C SER A 68 -4.29 -0.97 2.55
N ILE A 69 -4.13 -0.72 1.24
CA ILE A 69 -3.72 0.60 0.75
C ILE A 69 -4.88 1.61 0.67
N LYS A 70 -6.12 1.11 0.53
CA LYS A 70 -7.32 1.95 0.33
C LYS A 70 -7.44 3.12 1.32
N PRO A 71 -7.30 2.94 2.65
CA PRO A 71 -7.41 4.06 3.59
C PRO A 71 -6.37 5.17 3.34
N LYS A 72 -5.14 4.79 2.98
CA LYS A 72 -4.06 5.74 2.68
C LYS A 72 -4.32 6.55 1.42
N ILE A 73 -4.82 5.92 0.36
CA ILE A 73 -5.22 6.66 -0.84
C ILE A 73 -6.32 7.67 -0.51
N VAL A 74 -7.35 7.28 0.25
CA VAL A 74 -8.42 8.21 0.66
C VAL A 74 -7.86 9.37 1.51
N GLU A 75 -6.87 9.11 2.36
CA GLU A 75 -6.16 10.12 3.15
C GLU A 75 -5.39 11.10 2.26
N TRP A 76 -4.68 10.62 1.24
CA TRP A 76 -3.87 11.43 0.33
C TRP A 76 -4.68 12.28 -0.64
N LEU A 77 -5.87 11.81 -1.03
CA LEU A 77 -6.71 12.52 -1.97
C LEU A 77 -7.29 13.82 -1.37
N ASN A 78 -7.11 14.92 -2.10
CA ASN A 78 -7.73 16.22 -1.85
C ASN A 78 -8.22 16.80 -3.20
N PRO A 79 -9.54 17.03 -3.40
CA PRO A 79 -10.64 16.85 -2.44
C PRO A 79 -10.84 15.36 -2.07
N LYS A 80 -11.60 15.09 -1.01
CA LYS A 80 -11.92 13.70 -0.66
C LYS A 80 -12.77 13.04 -1.75
N PRO A 81 -12.64 11.71 -1.97
CA PRO A 81 -13.42 11.00 -2.96
C PRO A 81 -14.93 11.10 -2.67
N ILE A 82 -15.70 11.38 -3.72
CA ILE A 82 -17.17 11.49 -3.65
C ILE A 82 -17.74 10.07 -3.50
N THR A 83 -18.58 9.83 -2.48
CA THR A 83 -19.12 8.49 -2.16
C THR A 83 -20.16 7.98 -3.16
N TYR A 84 -21.00 8.86 -3.72
CA TYR A 84 -22.01 8.54 -4.73
C TYR A 84 -22.11 9.67 -5.75
N ARG A 85 -21.95 9.37 -7.05
CA ARG A 85 -22.29 10.31 -8.12
C ARG A 85 -23.76 10.13 -8.49
N LYS A 86 -24.56 11.20 -8.38
CA LYS A 86 -25.88 11.23 -9.01
C LYS A 86 -25.66 11.35 -10.51
N GLN A 87 -25.95 10.29 -11.27
CA GLN A 87 -25.97 10.15 -12.74
C GLN A 87 -24.80 9.39 -13.39
N ASP A 88 -25.20 8.37 -14.16
CA ASP A 88 -24.45 7.33 -14.85
C ASP A 88 -23.54 7.78 -16.02
N LYS A 89 -23.00 9.00 -16.06
CA LYS A 89 -22.46 9.52 -17.34
C LYS A 89 -21.04 10.03 -17.42
N GLU A 90 -20.19 9.87 -16.42
CA GLU A 90 -18.74 10.05 -16.66
C GLU A 90 -17.92 8.96 -16.02
N MET A 91 -17.28 8.14 -16.88
CA MET A 91 -16.11 7.35 -16.51
C MET A 91 -15.16 8.22 -15.71
N THR A 92 -14.64 7.67 -14.61
CA THR A 92 -13.64 8.25 -13.70
C THR A 92 -12.78 9.35 -14.32
N ASN A 93 -13.11 10.62 -14.06
CA ASN A 93 -12.25 11.76 -14.35
C ASN A 93 -11.43 12.11 -13.10
N PHE A 94 -10.15 12.46 -13.27
CA PHE A 94 -9.21 12.85 -12.20
C PHE A 94 -9.10 14.37 -12.05
N LYS A 95 -10.06 15.12 -12.59
CA LYS A 95 -10.04 16.59 -12.58
C LYS A 95 -10.02 17.10 -11.13
N GLY A 96 -8.99 17.86 -10.78
CA GLY A 96 -8.81 18.43 -9.44
C GLY A 96 -8.08 17.52 -8.43
N TYR A 97 -7.70 16.30 -8.81
CA TYR A 97 -6.85 15.42 -7.99
C TYR A 97 -5.37 15.48 -8.36
N LEU A 98 -5.08 15.78 -9.63
CA LEU A 98 -3.73 15.97 -10.11
C LEU A 98 -3.47 17.47 -10.17
N GLU A 99 -2.36 17.92 -9.57
CA GLU A 99 -1.88 19.28 -9.77
C GLU A 99 -1.75 19.55 -11.27
N LYS A 100 -2.15 20.75 -11.71
CA LYS A 100 -1.67 21.22 -12.99
C LYS A 100 -0.16 21.37 -12.80
N LEU A 101 0.63 20.60 -13.54
CA LEU A 101 2.02 20.97 -13.76
C LEU A 101 1.97 22.41 -14.28
N GLU A 102 2.44 23.35 -13.46
CA GLU A 102 2.70 24.70 -13.94
C GLU A 102 3.77 24.52 -15.02
N ASN A 103 3.38 24.76 -16.27
CA ASN A 103 4.31 24.75 -17.37
C ASN A 103 5.30 25.90 -17.14
N GLU A 104 6.58 25.57 -17.02
CA GLU A 104 7.69 26.50 -17.29
C GLU A 104 7.63 27.02 -18.74
#